data_AF-A0A090X6H2-F1
#
_entry.id   AF-A0A090X6H2-F1
#
_cell.length_a   1.000
_cell.length_b   1.000
_cell.length_c   1.000
_cell.angle_alpha   90.00
_cell.angle_beta   90.00
_cell.angle_gamma   90.00
#
_symmetry.space_group_name_H-M   'P 1'
#
loop_
_entity.id
_entity.type
_entity.pdbx_description
1 polymer ?
#
loop_
_entity_poly.entity_id
_entity_poly.type
_entity_poly.pdbx_seq_one_letter_code
_entity_poly.pdbx_strand_id
1 'polypeptide(L)'
;MKAIKSILILLLTFFSTQAFCQYTDVINSNRPGVSRSAFSVGTNVAQFEVGPYIIEEERTPAIGYKVSGFGADFAVRYGLLWEQLELNFEGNYQSDNKSYFSNLDNKDRRSNFKYLTLGAKYLVYDPYKNAEDDKPNLYSWKANHTFKWKSLIPAIAVYAGANFDTPDNPYTADAIEALALK
;
A
#
# COMPACT_ATOMS: atom_id res chain seq x y z
N MET A 1 -19.79 43.58 25.67
CA MET A 1 -20.06 42.18 25.23
C MET A 1 -20.03 41.96 23.72
N LYS A 2 -20.60 42.85 22.87
CA LYS A 2 -20.61 42.66 21.40
C LYS A 2 -19.22 42.64 20.75
N ALA A 3 -18.32 43.54 21.15
CA ALA A 3 -16.96 43.63 20.59
C ALA A 3 -16.12 42.37 20.83
N ILE A 4 -16.28 41.71 21.98
CA ILE A 4 -15.57 40.46 22.33
C ILE A 4 -15.94 39.33 21.35
N LYS A 5 -17.22 39.24 20.95
CA LYS A 5 -17.65 38.27 19.93
C LYS A 5 -17.02 38.54 18.56
N SER A 6 -16.97 39.80 18.15
CA SER A 6 -16.37 40.19 16.86
C SER A 6 -14.86 39.95 16.83
N ILE A 7 -14.16 40.23 17.93
CA ILE A 7 -12.72 39.97 18.07
C ILE A 7 -12.45 38.47 18.06
N LEU A 8 -13.25 37.66 18.75
CA LEU A 8 -13.10 36.20 18.77
C LEU A 8 -13.28 35.59 17.37
N ILE A 9 -14.27 36.06 16.60
CA ILE A 9 -14.51 35.61 15.21
C ILE A 9 -13.30 35.96 14.33
N LEU A 10 -12.75 37.17 14.45
CA LEU A 10 -11.57 37.58 13.71
C LEU A 10 -10.36 36.69 14.05
N LEU A 11 -10.16 36.38 15.32
CA LEU A 11 -9.04 35.56 15.79
C LEU A 11 -9.11 34.12 15.27
N LEU A 12 -10.32 33.55 15.15
CA LEU A 12 -10.56 32.23 14.56
C LEU A 12 -10.21 32.18 13.06
N THR A 13 -10.35 33.29 12.32
CA THR A 13 -9.99 33.32 10.89
C THR A 13 -8.49 33.34 10.62
N PHE A 14 -7.66 33.66 11.63
CA PHE A 14 -6.20 33.61 11.52
C PHE A 14 -5.60 32.25 11.94
N PHE A 15 -6.44 31.32 12.41
CA PHE A 15 -5.99 29.99 12.77
C PHE A 15 -5.85 29.14 11.50
N SER A 16 -4.62 28.92 11.04
CA SER A 16 -4.31 27.95 10.00
C SER A 16 -3.60 26.74 10.61
N THR A 17 -4.11 25.55 10.33
CA THR A 17 -3.45 24.30 10.68
C THR A 17 -2.53 23.89 9.54
N GLN A 18 -1.23 23.87 9.78
CA GLN A 18 -0.28 23.26 8.84
C GLN A 18 -0.29 21.75 9.09
N ALA A 19 -0.93 21.01 8.21
CA ALA A 19 -0.87 19.55 8.20
C ALA A 19 0.24 19.13 7.24
N PHE A 20 1.24 18.43 7.76
CA PHE A 20 2.23 17.74 6.94
C PHE A 20 1.65 16.37 6.58
N CYS A 21 1.20 16.21 5.33
CA CYS A 21 0.87 14.90 4.79
C CYS A 21 2.17 14.21 4.39
N GLN A 22 2.38 13.00 4.89
CA GLN A 22 3.50 12.18 4.47
C GLN A 22 3.30 11.74 3.02
N TYR A 23 4.34 11.90 2.21
CA TYR A 23 4.43 11.28 0.88
C TYR A 23 4.39 9.76 1.09
N THR A 24 3.30 9.11 0.66
CA THR A 24 3.20 7.64 0.72
C THR A 24 3.67 7.06 -0.60
N ASP A 25 4.19 5.84 -0.56
CA ASP A 25 4.64 5.09 -1.74
C ASP A 25 3.53 4.88 -2.79
N VAL A 26 2.27 5.17 -2.46
CA VAL A 26 1.11 5.00 -3.34
C VAL A 26 1.05 6.07 -4.45
N ILE A 27 1.53 7.30 -4.21
CA ILE A 27 1.33 8.43 -5.14
C ILE A 27 2.42 8.53 -6.23
N ASN A 28 3.63 8.04 -5.96
CA ASN A 28 4.73 8.02 -6.95
C ASN A 28 5.26 6.61 -7.24
N SER A 29 4.46 5.59 -6.93
CA SER A 29 4.68 4.28 -7.51
C SER A 29 4.28 4.37 -8.98
N ASN A 30 5.27 4.54 -9.86
CA ASN A 30 5.09 4.35 -11.31
C ASN A 30 4.85 2.86 -11.68
N ARG A 31 4.44 2.05 -10.69
CA ARG A 31 4.07 0.64 -10.78
C ARG A 31 2.57 0.50 -10.47
N PRO A 32 1.74 0.20 -11.47
CA PRO A 32 0.30 0.01 -11.31
C PRO A 32 -0.10 -1.05 -10.27
N GLY A 33 0.76 -2.06 -10.04
CA GLY A 33 0.48 -3.18 -9.15
C GLY A 33 0.61 -2.91 -7.64
N VAL A 34 1.27 -1.82 -7.25
CA VAL A 34 1.57 -1.53 -5.82
C VAL A 34 0.34 -1.00 -5.08
N SER A 35 -0.56 -0.31 -5.79
CA SER A 35 -1.84 0.13 -5.24
C SER A 35 -2.88 -0.97 -5.39
N ARG A 36 -3.38 -1.49 -4.25
CA ARG A 36 -4.42 -2.52 -4.23
C ARG A 36 -5.77 -1.86 -3.94
N SER A 37 -6.71 -2.03 -4.86
CA SER A 37 -8.11 -1.67 -4.61
C SER A 37 -8.78 -2.74 -3.73
N ALA A 38 -9.95 -2.41 -3.17
CA ALA A 38 -10.78 -3.32 -2.41
C ALA A 38 -11.28 -4.51 -3.25
N PHE A 39 -11.36 -4.34 -4.57
CA PHE A 39 -11.87 -5.34 -5.50
C PHE A 39 -10.85 -6.44 -5.83
N SER A 40 -11.36 -7.64 -6.11
CA SER A 40 -10.59 -8.76 -6.66
C SER A 40 -10.19 -8.50 -8.12
N VAL A 41 -9.12 -9.14 -8.59
CA VAL A 41 -8.74 -9.17 -10.02
C VAL A 41 -9.83 -9.74 -10.95
N GLY A 42 -10.76 -10.52 -10.40
CA GLY A 42 -11.91 -11.10 -11.09
C GLY A 42 -12.07 -12.60 -10.84
N THR A 43 -13.30 -13.11 -10.90
CA THR A 43 -13.61 -14.52 -10.66
C THR A 43 -12.86 -15.44 -11.64
N ASN A 44 -12.09 -16.39 -11.11
CA ASN A 44 -11.22 -17.31 -11.88
C ASN A 44 -10.17 -16.60 -12.75
N VAL A 45 -9.78 -15.37 -12.43
CA VAL A 45 -8.71 -14.66 -13.11
C VAL A 45 -7.41 -14.82 -12.32
N ALA A 46 -6.39 -15.33 -13.00
CA ALA A 46 -5.02 -15.35 -12.49
C ALA A 46 -4.26 -14.14 -13.08
N GLN A 47 -3.64 -13.35 -12.22
CA GLN A 47 -2.78 -12.24 -12.59
C GLN A 47 -1.38 -12.49 -12.05
N PHE A 48 -0.38 -12.29 -12.90
CA PHE A 48 1.02 -12.43 -12.53
C PHE A 48 1.75 -11.14 -12.91
N GLU A 49 2.42 -10.55 -11.93
CA GLU A 49 3.21 -9.33 -12.10
C GLU A 49 4.64 -9.59 -11.66
N VAL A 50 5.60 -9.16 -12.47
CA VAL A 50 7.03 -9.19 -12.12
C VAL A 50 7.62 -7.83 -12.46
N GLY A 51 8.35 -7.26 -11.51
CA GLY A 51 9.00 -5.96 -11.64
C GLY A 51 10.48 -6.06 -11.30
N PRO A 52 11.38 -6.30 -12.27
CA PRO A 52 12.81 -6.16 -12.03
C PRO A 52 13.15 -4.68 -11.74
N TYR A 53 14.15 -4.45 -10.90
CA TYR A 53 14.64 -3.11 -10.59
C TYR A 53 16.13 -3.12 -10.22
N ILE A 54 16.74 -1.95 -10.36
CA ILE A 54 18.13 -1.68 -9.97
C ILE A 54 18.08 -0.75 -8.76
N ILE A 55 18.98 -0.99 -7.80
CA ILE A 55 19.06 -0.25 -6.55
C ILE A 55 20.37 0.50 -6.53
N GLU A 56 20.30 1.80 -6.29
CA GLU A 56 21.43 2.62 -5.91
C GLU A 56 20.98 3.53 -4.76
N GLU A 57 21.45 3.24 -3.55
CA GLU A 57 21.14 4.01 -2.34
C GLU A 57 22.44 4.50 -1.70
N GLU A 58 22.47 5.79 -1.38
CA GLU A 58 23.53 6.41 -0.61
C GLU A 58 22.92 7.07 0.62
N ARG A 59 23.34 6.66 1.82
CA ARG A 59 22.89 7.29 3.07
C ARG A 59 23.95 8.24 3.64
N THR A 60 23.54 9.48 3.89
CA THR A 60 24.26 10.50 4.67
C THR A 60 23.23 11.24 5.55
N PRO A 61 23.53 11.68 6.80
CA PRO A 61 24.84 11.74 7.46
C PRO A 61 25.14 10.65 8.53
N ALA A 62 24.17 9.83 8.98
CA ALA A 62 24.42 8.85 10.05
C ALA A 62 24.49 7.39 9.54
N ILE A 63 25.65 6.77 9.78
CA ILE A 63 26.16 5.50 9.22
C ILE A 63 26.16 5.53 7.70
N GLY A 64 27.20 6.16 7.14
CA GLY A 64 27.41 6.19 5.71
C GLY A 64 27.54 4.78 5.14
N TYR A 65 26.62 4.42 4.26
CA TYR A 65 26.76 3.24 3.41
C TYR A 65 26.27 3.53 2.00
N LYS A 66 26.85 2.82 1.04
CA LYS A 66 26.38 2.73 -0.34
C LYS A 66 25.87 1.32 -0.59
N VAL A 67 24.66 1.21 -1.14
CA VAL A 67 24.08 -0.05 -1.60
C VAL A 67 23.94 0.03 -3.11
N SER A 68 24.51 -0.93 -3.82
CA SER A 68 24.26 -1.13 -5.24
C SER A 68 23.88 -2.58 -5.52
N GLY A 69 22.85 -2.79 -6.32
CA GLY A 69 22.36 -4.13 -6.61
C GLY A 69 21.18 -4.16 -7.54
N PHE A 70 20.57 -5.33 -7.63
CA PHE A 70 19.35 -5.55 -8.39
C PHE A 70 18.37 -6.33 -7.54
N GLY A 71 17.10 -6.22 -7.90
CA GLY A 71 16.05 -7.01 -7.29
C GLY A 71 14.93 -7.28 -8.27
N ALA A 72 14.03 -8.16 -7.86
CA ALA A 72 12.81 -8.45 -8.57
C ALA A 72 11.67 -8.58 -7.56
N ASP A 73 10.64 -7.78 -7.77
CA ASP A 73 9.34 -7.98 -7.13
C ASP A 73 8.53 -8.94 -7.97
N PHE A 74 7.76 -9.79 -7.31
CA PHE A 74 6.73 -10.59 -7.96
C PHE A 74 5.45 -10.59 -7.14
N ALA A 75 4.32 -10.61 -7.83
CA ALA A 75 3.00 -10.77 -7.24
C ALA A 75 2.15 -11.68 -8.11
N VAL A 76 1.68 -12.76 -7.51
CA VAL A 76 0.67 -13.67 -8.07
C VAL A 76 -0.64 -13.38 -7.35
N ARG A 77 -1.70 -13.12 -8.11
CA ARG A 77 -3.05 -12.92 -7.59
C ARG A 77 -3.99 -13.89 -8.26
N TYR A 78 -4.87 -14.49 -7.48
CA TYR A 78 -5.88 -15.40 -8.00
C TYR A 78 -7.23 -15.04 -7.42
N GLY A 79 -8.13 -14.57 -8.27
CA GLY A 79 -9.52 -14.39 -7.89
C GLY A 79 -10.22 -15.75 -7.84
N LEU A 80 -10.73 -16.10 -6.67
CA LEU A 80 -11.40 -17.37 -6.42
C LEU A 80 -12.81 -17.38 -7.06
N LEU A 81 -13.58 -18.43 -6.76
CA LEU A 81 -14.95 -18.66 -7.24
C LEU A 81 -15.94 -17.53 -6.91
N TRP A 82 -15.61 -16.63 -5.99
CA TRP A 82 -16.41 -15.46 -5.63
C TRP A 82 -15.64 -14.17 -5.91
N GLU A 83 -16.32 -13.17 -6.47
CA GLU A 83 -15.76 -11.83 -6.72
C GLU A 83 -15.18 -11.16 -5.48
N GLN A 84 -15.66 -11.57 -4.30
CA GLN A 84 -15.27 -10.98 -3.03
C GLN A 84 -13.93 -11.51 -2.51
N LEU A 85 -13.44 -12.67 -2.97
CA LEU A 85 -12.27 -13.33 -2.40
C LEU A 85 -11.11 -13.41 -3.40
N GLU A 86 -9.95 -12.90 -3.00
CA GLU A 86 -8.71 -12.92 -3.78
C GLU A 86 -7.57 -13.51 -2.94
N LEU A 87 -6.89 -14.51 -3.46
CA LEU A 87 -5.62 -14.99 -2.90
C LEU A 87 -4.46 -14.23 -3.51
N ASN A 88 -3.48 -13.94 -2.68
CA ASN A 88 -2.34 -13.11 -3.01
C ASN A 88 -1.06 -13.78 -2.53
N PHE A 89 -0.10 -13.93 -3.43
CA PHE A 89 1.24 -14.38 -3.11
C PHE A 89 2.23 -13.36 -3.66
N GLU A 90 2.90 -12.65 -2.78
CA GLU A 90 3.83 -11.58 -3.14
C GLU A 90 5.21 -11.84 -2.52
N GLY A 91 6.25 -11.41 -3.21
CA GLY A 91 7.59 -11.49 -2.67
C GLY A 91 8.54 -10.53 -3.35
N ASN A 92 9.63 -10.24 -2.66
CA ASN A 92 10.69 -9.39 -3.16
C ASN A 92 12.02 -10.09 -2.97
N TYR A 93 12.72 -10.34 -4.07
CA TYR A 93 14.08 -10.86 -4.07
C TYR A 93 15.07 -9.72 -4.31
N GLN A 94 16.08 -9.59 -3.48
CA GLN A 94 17.13 -8.59 -3.62
C GLN A 94 18.51 -9.23 -3.52
N SER A 95 19.40 -8.84 -4.44
CA SER A 95 20.82 -9.18 -4.43
C SER A 95 21.61 -7.89 -4.57
N ASP A 96 22.30 -7.49 -3.51
CA ASP A 96 23.02 -6.23 -3.44
C ASP A 96 24.35 -6.35 -2.72
N ASN A 97 25.21 -5.37 -2.98
CA ASN A 97 26.50 -5.21 -2.34
C ASN A 97 26.43 -3.95 -1.46
N LYS A 98 26.63 -4.15 -0.16
CA LYS A 98 26.62 -3.07 0.82
C LYS A 98 28.06 -2.73 1.18
N SER A 99 28.45 -1.49 0.86
CA SER A 99 29.77 -0.93 1.17
C SER A 99 29.62 0.16 2.23
N TYR A 100 30.42 0.10 3.29
CA TYR A 100 30.43 1.13 4.34
C TYR A 100 31.51 2.18 4.03
N PHE A 101 31.25 3.46 4.33
CA PHE A 101 32.24 4.54 4.13
C PHE A 101 33.34 4.58 5.21
N SER A 102 33.36 3.63 6.16
CA SER A 102 34.42 3.50 7.17
C SER A 102 35.72 2.96 6.57
N ASN A 103 36.88 3.25 7.19
CA ASN A 103 38.25 2.84 6.77
C ASN A 103 38.52 1.32 6.64
N LEU A 104 37.50 0.48 6.83
CA LEU A 104 37.54 -0.95 6.56
C LEU A 104 36.70 -1.17 5.30
N ASP A 105 37.34 -1.59 4.21
CA ASP A 105 36.76 -1.88 2.90
C ASP A 105 35.89 -3.17 2.97
N ASN A 106 34.89 -3.15 3.86
CA ASN A 106 33.98 -4.24 4.12
C ASN A 106 32.85 -4.16 3.09
N LYS A 107 33.00 -4.95 2.03
CA LYS A 107 31.95 -5.22 1.04
C LYS A 107 31.17 -6.45 1.49
N ASP A 108 29.93 -6.24 1.88
CA ASP A 108 29.03 -7.32 2.26
C ASP A 108 28.10 -7.65 1.10
N ARG A 109 28.27 -8.84 0.53
CA ARG A 109 27.45 -9.34 -0.56
C ARG A 109 26.31 -10.15 0.03
N ARG A 110 25.10 -9.62 -0.08
CA ARG A 110 23.89 -10.22 0.48
C ARG A 110 22.88 -10.49 -0.64
N SER A 111 22.17 -11.60 -0.51
CA SER A 111 21.24 -12.10 -1.54
C SER A 111 20.18 -12.96 -0.88
N ASN A 112 18.96 -12.44 -0.76
CA ASN A 112 17.86 -13.15 -0.12
C ASN A 112 16.51 -12.51 -0.50
N PHE A 113 15.41 -13.17 -0.15
CA PHE A 113 14.08 -12.60 -0.19
C PHE A 113 13.92 -11.61 0.97
N LYS A 114 13.56 -10.36 0.69
CA LYS A 114 13.28 -9.39 1.75
C LYS A 114 11.98 -9.69 2.48
N TYR A 115 11.02 -10.25 1.75
CA TYR A 115 9.77 -10.75 2.28
C TYR A 115 9.16 -11.76 1.31
N LEU A 116 8.38 -12.68 1.86
CA LEU A 116 7.55 -13.60 1.11
C LEU A 116 6.19 -13.70 1.81
N THR A 117 5.15 -13.08 1.25
CA THR A 117 3.84 -13.00 1.89
C THR A 117 2.81 -13.80 1.12
N LEU A 118 2.11 -14.68 1.82
CA LEU A 118 0.87 -15.30 1.35
C LEU A 118 -0.29 -14.65 2.09
N GLY A 119 -1.30 -14.17 1.38
CA GLY A 119 -2.47 -13.53 1.97
C GLY A 119 -3.74 -13.76 1.20
N ALA A 120 -4.84 -13.43 1.86
CA ALA A 120 -6.18 -13.45 1.32
C ALA A 120 -6.83 -12.08 1.57
N LYS A 121 -7.57 -11.62 0.56
CA LYS A 121 -8.35 -10.38 0.62
C LYS A 121 -9.82 -10.73 0.45
N TYR A 122 -10.67 -10.19 1.33
CA TYR A 122 -12.11 -10.37 1.28
C TYR A 122 -12.83 -9.01 1.24
N LEU A 123 -13.63 -8.79 0.20
CA LEU A 123 -14.47 -7.60 0.02
C LEU A 123 -15.69 -7.68 0.95
N VAL A 124 -15.68 -6.86 1.99
CA VAL A 124 -16.74 -6.81 3.02
C VAL A 124 -17.90 -5.94 2.56
N TYR A 125 -17.60 -4.77 2.00
CA TYR A 125 -18.62 -3.81 1.58
C TYR A 125 -18.32 -3.27 0.19
N ASP A 126 -19.33 -3.33 -0.66
CA ASP A 126 -19.33 -2.73 -1.98
C ASP A 126 -20.55 -1.80 -2.13
N PRO A 127 -20.35 -0.48 -2.22
CA PRO A 127 -21.44 0.48 -2.39
C PRO A 127 -22.19 0.33 -3.72
N TYR A 128 -21.62 -0.37 -4.70
CA TYR A 128 -22.17 -0.54 -6.05
C TYR A 128 -22.76 -1.93 -6.32
N LYS A 129 -22.74 -2.85 -5.35
CA LYS A 129 -23.27 -4.22 -5.52
C LYS A 129 -24.73 -4.27 -5.99
N ASN A 130 -25.53 -3.28 -5.59
CA ASN A 130 -26.92 -3.10 -6.02
C ASN A 130 -27.09 -1.86 -6.91
N ALA A 131 -26.16 -1.63 -7.84
CA ALA A 131 -26.24 -0.48 -8.76
C ALA A 131 -27.50 -0.50 -9.65
N GLU A 132 -28.17 -1.64 -9.78
CA GLU A 132 -29.45 -1.74 -10.48
C GLU A 132 -30.59 -0.97 -9.81
N ASP A 133 -30.54 -0.79 -8.48
CA ASP A 133 -31.50 0.05 -7.75
C ASP A 133 -31.21 1.55 -7.94
N ASP A 134 -30.07 1.87 -8.53
CA ASP A 134 -29.58 3.24 -8.76
C ASP A 134 -29.82 3.74 -10.19
N LYS A 135 -30.68 3.04 -10.94
CA LYS A 135 -31.08 3.40 -12.30
C LYS A 135 -31.63 4.83 -12.35
N PRO A 136 -31.34 5.60 -13.41
CA PRO A 136 -31.83 6.96 -13.55
C PRO A 136 -33.36 6.98 -13.55
N ASN A 137 -33.93 7.76 -12.64
CA ASN A 137 -35.36 7.97 -12.56
C ASN A 137 -35.81 8.86 -13.73
N LEU A 138 -36.62 8.32 -14.63
CA LEU A 138 -37.09 9.03 -15.83
C LEU A 138 -38.10 10.15 -15.52
N TYR A 139 -38.70 10.15 -14.33
CA TYR A 139 -39.77 11.08 -13.94
C TYR A 139 -39.31 12.24 -13.04
N SER A 140 -38.15 12.12 -12.37
CA SER A 140 -37.72 13.10 -11.39
C SER A 140 -36.25 13.48 -11.54
N TRP A 141 -36.01 14.71 -11.99
CA TRP A 141 -34.66 15.30 -12.04
C TRP A 141 -34.03 15.38 -10.64
N LYS A 142 -34.81 15.80 -9.62
CA LYS A 142 -34.31 15.91 -8.24
C LYS A 142 -33.87 14.57 -7.67
N ALA A 143 -34.57 13.47 -7.99
CA ALA A 143 -34.19 12.14 -7.54
C ALA A 143 -32.82 11.71 -8.08
N ASN A 144 -32.47 12.12 -9.29
CA ASN A 144 -31.17 11.80 -9.91
C ASN A 144 -30.02 12.69 -9.42
N HIS A 145 -30.32 13.91 -8.95
CA HIS A 145 -29.33 14.90 -8.52
C HIS A 145 -29.26 15.10 -7.00
N THR A 146 -29.89 14.22 -6.21
CA THR A 146 -29.80 14.27 -4.75
C THR A 146 -28.54 13.54 -4.27
N PHE A 147 -27.91 14.09 -3.22
CA PHE A 147 -26.74 13.51 -2.59
C PHE A 147 -27.02 12.09 -2.06
N LYS A 148 -26.19 11.12 -2.44
CA LYS A 148 -26.32 9.73 -2.02
C LYS A 148 -25.30 9.43 -0.92
N TRP A 149 -25.79 9.12 0.27
CA TRP A 149 -24.93 8.80 1.42
C TRP A 149 -23.99 7.61 1.17
N LYS A 150 -24.39 6.64 0.34
CA LYS A 150 -23.53 5.52 -0.06
C LYS A 150 -22.27 5.93 -0.83
N SER A 151 -22.24 7.12 -1.45
CA SER A 151 -21.07 7.64 -2.16
C SER A 151 -19.98 8.18 -1.24
N LEU A 152 -20.27 8.37 0.06
CA LEU A 152 -19.26 8.78 1.03
C LEU A 152 -18.38 7.63 1.51
N ILE A 153 -18.90 6.40 1.47
CA ILE A 153 -18.20 5.22 1.97
C ILE A 153 -17.62 4.46 0.78
N PRO A 154 -16.29 4.40 0.62
CA PRO A 154 -15.66 3.62 -0.44
C PRO A 154 -15.88 2.12 -0.22
N ALA A 155 -15.54 1.31 -1.22
CA ALA A 155 -15.50 -0.15 -1.05
C ALA A 155 -14.48 -0.52 0.05
N ILE A 156 -14.88 -1.43 0.95
CA ILE A 156 -14.07 -1.85 2.11
C ILE A 156 -13.76 -3.34 1.95
N ALA A 157 -12.48 -3.67 2.01
CA ALA A 157 -11.99 -5.03 2.05
C ALA A 157 -11.11 -5.25 3.28
N VAL A 158 -11.13 -6.47 3.79
CA VAL A 158 -10.21 -6.93 4.83
C VAL A 158 -9.14 -7.76 4.16
N TYR A 159 -7.89 -7.50 4.51
CA TYR A 159 -6.75 -8.29 4.08
C TYR A 159 -6.18 -9.00 5.31
N ALA A 160 -5.82 -10.27 5.14
CA ALA A 160 -5.07 -11.03 6.12
C ALA A 160 -3.95 -11.76 5.40
N GLY A 161 -2.71 -11.63 5.88
CA GLY A 161 -1.55 -12.27 5.29
C GLY A 161 -0.57 -12.80 6.33
N ALA A 162 0.21 -13.78 5.92
CA ALA A 162 1.32 -14.34 6.66
C ALA A 162 2.59 -14.15 5.83
N ASN A 163 3.61 -13.54 6.43
CA ASN A 163 4.93 -13.33 5.86
C ASN A 163 5.85 -14.42 6.37
N PHE A 164 6.55 -15.08 5.45
CA PHE A 164 7.50 -16.14 5.70
C PHE A 164 8.91 -15.58 5.54
N ASP A 165 9.73 -15.84 6.54
CA ASP A 165 11.14 -15.47 6.53
C ASP A 165 12.05 -16.69 6.34
N THR A 166 13.19 -16.48 5.69
CA THR A 166 14.22 -17.52 5.53
C THR A 166 15.20 -17.46 6.70
N PRO A 167 15.77 -18.61 7.13
CA PRO A 167 16.86 -18.61 8.10
C PRO A 167 18.04 -17.75 7.60
N ASP A 168 18.68 -17.03 8.53
CA ASP A 168 19.84 -16.15 8.24
C ASP A 168 19.55 -15.04 7.21
N ASN A 169 18.37 -14.43 7.27
CA ASN A 169 18.02 -13.35 6.35
C ASN A 169 18.66 -11.99 6.74
N PRO A 170 19.58 -11.44 5.92
CA PRO A 170 20.26 -10.17 6.21
C PRO A 170 19.36 -8.93 6.08
N TYR A 171 18.10 -9.11 5.69
CA TYR A 171 17.12 -8.03 5.51
C TYR A 171 16.08 -7.95 6.61
N THR A 172 15.98 -8.94 7.50
CA THR A 172 15.07 -8.95 8.63
C THR A 172 15.84 -8.87 9.95
N ALA A 173 15.17 -8.44 11.01
CA ALA A 173 15.80 -8.36 12.33
C ALA A 173 15.80 -9.75 12.97
N ASP A 174 16.93 -10.14 13.58
CA ASP A 174 17.17 -11.46 14.19
C ASP A 174 16.11 -11.90 15.24
N ALA A 175 15.27 -10.97 15.72
CA ALA A 175 14.25 -11.21 16.74
C ALA A 175 12.83 -11.46 16.19
N ILE A 176 12.63 -11.50 14.88
CA ILE A 176 11.32 -11.75 14.27
C ILE A 176 11.19 -13.27 14.03
N GLU A 177 10.17 -13.89 14.64
CA GLU A 177 9.82 -15.29 14.34
C GLU A 177 9.59 -15.44 12.82
N ALA A 178 9.96 -16.60 12.25
CA ALA A 178 9.89 -16.88 10.81
C ALA A 178 8.49 -16.71 10.17
N LEU A 179 7.47 -16.37 10.97
CA LEU A 179 6.11 -16.08 10.58
C LEU A 179 5.64 -14.74 11.19
N ALA A 180 5.33 -13.75 10.36
CA ALA A 180 4.69 -12.51 10.80
C ALA A 180 3.31 -12.32 10.16
N LEU A 181 2.29 -11.98 10.96
CA LEU A 181 0.92 -11.75 10.48
C LEU A 181 0.69 -10.27 10.11
N LYS A 182 -0.06 -10.03 9.03
CA LYS A 182 -0.39 -8.70 8.48
C LYS A 182 -1.87 -8.56 8.18
#